data_AF-A0A3N5H269-F1
#
_entry.id   AF-A0A3N5H269-F1
#
_cell.length_a   1.000
_cell.length_b   1.000
_cell.length_c   1.000
_cell.angle_alpha   90.00
_cell.angle_beta   90.00
_cell.angle_gamma   90.00
#
_symmetry.space_group_name_H-M   'P 1'
#
loop_
_entity.id
_entity.type
_entity.pdbx_description
1 polymer ?
#
loop_
_entity_poly.entity_id
_entity_poly.type
_entity_poly.pdbx_seq_one_letter_code
_entity_poly.pdbx_strand_id
1 'polypeptide(L)'
;MHSRHLVVSLAVLLASCSTSDPGPIEPGPDQRYVDAQDCPSGGLAYVEDLSGCSADPLDYLPRLNGSATDQWSACITDASPDDYPRIDPNVSTIARTAAFEEIATKLWEDRVVPGKQDFIDARVAYAVDQGIDSRVQRREDYHYPAASAACSTAGVPETAPDRCVGPAKLLPILNDAFAKGALGERNRIQAARIEAALVWFFYVSTYSEVNSCINTPNNCDSAWAYYTGGTSRGAPLGIARRIQAIGPGTHDRGFDAALAARCWRDLDQAVPAAQLDLQGRARAQYDRALLRGMALVARKKFAELSCATAGGKEARLTFLQTFLPLLDRAARAIDSAKADVLKAQAQATTVSALDPAAAIAALDALFPCP
;
A
#
# COMPACT_ATOMS: atom_id res chain seq x y z
N MET A 1 -56.09 17.02 -70.34
CA MET A 1 -56.43 16.84 -68.91
C MET A 1 -56.37 15.34 -68.65
N HIS A 2 -55.53 14.73 -67.83
CA HIS A 2 -54.67 15.17 -66.73
C HIS A 2 -53.27 14.49 -66.80
N SER A 3 -52.29 15.22 -66.28
CA SER A 3 -50.85 14.99 -66.35
C SER A 3 -50.35 13.76 -65.58
N ARG A 4 -49.29 13.16 -66.14
CA ARG A 4 -48.38 12.22 -65.48
C ARG A 4 -47.47 13.00 -64.53
N HIS A 5 -47.41 12.62 -63.26
CA HIS A 5 -46.42 13.12 -62.31
C HIS A 5 -45.18 12.23 -62.31
N LEU A 6 -44.07 12.83 -62.71
CA LEU A 6 -42.70 12.33 -62.61
C LEU A 6 -42.23 12.60 -61.17
N VAL A 7 -41.97 11.56 -60.37
CA VAL A 7 -41.34 11.69 -59.06
C VAL A 7 -39.83 11.53 -59.24
N VAL A 8 -39.11 12.65 -59.14
CA VAL A 8 -37.64 12.68 -59.07
C VAL A 8 -37.25 12.63 -57.60
N SER A 9 -36.74 11.48 -57.15
CA SER A 9 -36.11 11.35 -55.83
C SER A 9 -34.69 11.88 -55.90
N LEU A 10 -34.47 13.06 -55.30
CA LEU A 10 -33.16 13.69 -55.16
C LEU A 10 -32.41 13.04 -53.99
N ALA A 11 -31.28 12.38 -54.28
CA ALA A 11 -30.37 11.86 -53.28
C ALA A 11 -29.53 13.01 -52.69
N VAL A 12 -29.61 13.20 -51.37
CA VAL A 12 -28.72 14.09 -50.62
C VAL A 12 -27.72 13.23 -49.86
N LEU A 13 -26.50 13.13 -50.40
CA LEU A 13 -25.32 12.59 -49.72
C LEU A 13 -24.71 13.69 -48.86
N LEU A 14 -24.93 13.64 -47.55
CA LEU A 14 -24.17 14.43 -46.58
C LEU A 14 -22.87 13.69 -46.27
N ALA A 15 -21.79 14.09 -46.93
CA ALA A 15 -20.43 13.76 -46.52
C ALA A 15 -20.00 14.74 -45.43
N SER A 16 -20.06 14.32 -44.15
CA SER A 16 -19.42 15.04 -43.06
C SER A 16 -17.96 14.61 -42.95
N CYS A 17 -17.04 15.46 -43.39
CA CYS A 17 -15.62 15.33 -43.08
C CYS A 17 -15.39 15.71 -41.60
N SER A 18 -15.37 14.75 -40.69
CA SER A 18 -14.77 14.97 -39.37
C SER A 18 -13.26 14.76 -39.49
N THR A 19 -12.51 15.85 -39.63
CA THR A 19 -11.07 15.87 -39.36
C THR A 19 -10.88 15.70 -37.85
N SER A 20 -10.88 14.46 -37.40
CA SER A 20 -10.27 14.11 -36.13
C SER A 20 -8.78 13.94 -36.43
N ASP A 21 -7.96 14.88 -35.95
CA ASP A 21 -6.54 14.60 -35.80
C ASP A 21 -6.43 13.29 -35.00
N PRO A 22 -5.71 12.27 -35.50
CA PRO A 22 -5.51 11.06 -34.73
C PRO A 22 -4.78 11.48 -33.45
N GLY A 23 -5.48 11.37 -32.32
CA GLY A 23 -4.83 11.43 -31.02
C GLY A 23 -3.65 10.45 -30.98
N PRO A 24 -2.65 10.67 -30.11
CA PRO A 24 -1.50 9.79 -30.00
C PRO A 24 -1.98 8.34 -29.88
N ILE A 25 -1.55 7.50 -30.84
CA ILE A 25 -1.87 6.08 -30.88
C ILE A 25 -1.25 5.47 -29.62
N GLU A 26 -2.08 5.00 -28.69
CA GLU A 26 -1.58 4.20 -27.58
C GLU A 26 -0.78 3.01 -28.16
N PRO A 27 0.47 2.79 -27.73
CA PRO A 27 1.24 1.64 -28.16
C PRO A 27 0.43 0.36 -27.96
N GLY A 28 0.62 -0.61 -28.85
CA GLY A 28 -0.04 -1.91 -28.73
C GLY A 28 0.23 -2.55 -27.35
N PRO A 29 -0.63 -3.47 -26.88
CA PRO A 29 -0.62 -3.99 -25.51
C PRO A 29 0.69 -4.70 -25.10
N ASP A 30 1.57 -4.96 -26.06
CA ASP A 30 2.88 -5.58 -25.88
C ASP A 30 3.99 -4.59 -25.53
N GLN A 31 3.78 -3.28 -25.71
CA GLN A 31 4.84 -2.28 -25.57
C GLN A 31 4.75 -1.51 -24.26
N ARG A 32 5.81 -1.62 -23.47
CA ARG A 32 6.08 -0.74 -22.33
C ARG A 32 6.34 0.69 -22.82
N TYR A 33 5.72 1.68 -22.18
CA TYR A 33 6.04 3.09 -22.43
C TYR A 33 5.89 3.94 -21.17
N VAL A 34 6.38 5.19 -21.22
CA VAL A 34 6.19 6.17 -20.15
C VAL A 34 5.09 7.15 -20.58
N ASP A 35 4.02 7.25 -19.80
CA ASP A 35 2.97 8.23 -20.02
C ASP A 35 3.40 9.60 -19.46
N ALA A 36 4.08 10.38 -20.30
CA ALA A 36 4.59 11.68 -19.91
C ALA A 36 3.48 12.69 -19.53
N GLN A 37 2.25 12.42 -19.94
CA GLN A 37 1.06 13.22 -19.64
C GLN A 37 0.40 12.81 -18.31
N ASP A 38 0.74 11.66 -17.72
CA ASP A 38 0.28 11.30 -16.38
C ASP A 38 0.96 12.16 -15.31
N CYS A 39 0.38 12.17 -14.11
CA CYS A 39 0.91 12.91 -12.97
C CYS A 39 2.41 12.61 -12.77
N PRO A 40 3.25 13.62 -12.45
CA PRO A 40 4.69 13.44 -12.30
C PRO A 40 5.02 12.36 -11.25
N SER A 41 6.19 11.70 -11.36
CA SER A 41 6.58 10.57 -10.50
C SER A 41 6.61 10.88 -8.99
N GLY A 42 6.66 12.16 -8.60
CA GLY A 42 6.52 12.61 -7.20
C GLY A 42 5.07 12.79 -6.72
N GLY A 43 4.10 12.80 -7.63
CA GLY A 43 2.73 13.22 -7.40
C GLY A 43 2.60 14.74 -7.29
N LEU A 44 1.45 15.20 -6.83
CA LEU A 44 1.24 16.60 -6.49
C LEU A 44 1.93 16.94 -5.16
N ALA A 45 2.43 18.18 -5.06
CA ALA A 45 3.06 18.64 -3.84
C ALA A 45 2.09 18.56 -2.66
N TYR A 46 2.50 17.86 -1.61
CA TYR A 46 1.87 17.84 -0.30
C TYR A 46 2.94 18.18 0.72
N VAL A 47 2.60 19.05 1.65
CA VAL A 47 3.45 19.38 2.80
C VAL A 47 2.75 18.80 4.01
N GLU A 48 3.41 17.86 4.67
CA GLU A 48 2.95 17.30 5.92
C GLU A 48 3.01 18.37 7.02
N ASP A 49 1.92 18.52 7.76
CA ASP A 49 1.84 19.38 8.94
C ASP A 49 1.61 18.52 10.18
N LEU A 50 2.61 18.49 11.06
CA LEU A 50 2.58 17.78 12.34
C LEU A 50 2.59 18.74 13.53
N SER A 51 2.38 20.05 13.32
CA SER A 51 2.46 21.05 14.39
C SER A 51 1.44 20.82 15.52
N GLY A 52 0.29 20.21 15.20
CA GLY A 52 -0.73 19.81 16.16
C GLY A 52 -0.57 18.39 16.73
N CYS A 53 0.48 17.67 16.32
CA CYS A 53 0.70 16.29 16.74
C CYS A 53 1.66 16.21 17.92
N SER A 54 1.31 15.37 18.89
CA SER A 54 2.19 14.96 19.99
C SER A 54 2.29 13.45 20.03
N ALA A 55 3.46 12.94 20.37
CA ALA A 55 3.61 11.51 20.65
C ALA A 55 2.74 11.09 21.84
N ASP A 56 2.32 9.82 21.85
CA ASP A 56 1.69 9.23 23.03
C ASP A 56 2.72 9.20 24.18
N PRO A 57 2.33 9.45 25.45
CA PRO A 57 3.26 9.41 26.58
C PRO A 57 4.02 8.08 26.75
N LEU A 58 3.52 6.99 26.17
CA LEU A 58 4.13 5.66 26.21
C LEU A 58 4.99 5.34 24.98
N ASP A 59 5.05 6.24 24.00
CA ASP A 59 5.86 6.04 22.80
C ASP A 59 7.35 6.04 23.10
N TYR A 60 8.08 5.23 22.35
CA TYR A 60 9.54 5.26 22.33
C TYR A 60 10.01 6.41 21.43
N LEU A 61 10.85 7.29 21.95
CA LEU A 61 11.27 8.54 21.32
C LEU A 61 12.81 8.64 21.20
N PRO A 62 13.48 7.75 20.44
CA PRO A 62 14.94 7.64 20.42
C PRO A 62 15.63 8.90 19.87
N ARG A 63 14.93 9.67 19.04
CA ARG A 63 15.42 10.94 18.49
C ARG A 63 15.28 12.12 19.45
N LEU A 64 14.45 11.99 20.49
CA LEU A 64 14.25 13.02 21.50
C LEU A 64 15.14 12.73 22.70
N ASN A 65 16.29 13.42 22.78
CA ASN A 65 17.25 13.30 23.89
C ASN A 65 17.69 11.85 24.17
N GLY A 66 17.81 11.01 23.12
CA GLY A 66 18.22 9.60 23.25
C GLY A 66 17.30 8.80 24.16
N SER A 67 15.98 9.02 24.09
CA SER A 67 14.97 8.39 24.96
C SER A 67 15.12 8.68 26.46
N ALA A 68 16.02 9.57 26.88
CA ALA A 68 16.26 9.84 28.31
C ALA A 68 15.06 10.44 29.07
N THR A 69 13.99 10.83 28.37
CA THR A 69 12.78 11.44 28.95
C THR A 69 11.51 10.67 28.63
N ASP A 70 11.58 9.57 27.88
CA ASP A 70 10.41 8.71 27.67
C ASP A 70 10.30 7.65 28.80
N GLN A 71 9.31 6.77 28.71
CA GLN A 71 9.06 5.75 29.73
C GLN A 71 9.79 4.41 29.47
N TRP A 72 10.71 4.38 28.51
CA TRP A 72 11.47 3.19 28.17
C TRP A 72 12.76 3.14 28.98
N SER A 73 13.12 1.93 29.42
CA SER A 73 14.47 1.72 29.96
C SER A 73 15.48 1.79 28.82
N ALA A 74 16.70 2.24 29.14
CA ALA A 74 17.75 2.33 28.14
C ALA A 74 18.02 0.97 27.47
N CYS A 75 18.18 0.98 26.15
CA CYS A 75 18.31 -0.22 25.32
C CYS A 75 19.23 0.02 24.12
N ILE A 76 19.56 -1.05 23.40
CA ILE A 76 20.51 -1.02 22.28
C ILE A 76 20.21 0.01 21.18
N THR A 77 18.94 0.39 20.97
CA THR A 77 18.54 1.32 19.91
C THR A 77 18.79 2.79 20.25
N ASP A 78 18.98 3.15 21.52
CA ASP A 78 19.23 4.54 21.95
C ASP A 78 20.53 5.09 21.36
N ALA A 79 21.52 4.23 21.18
CA ALA A 79 22.83 4.58 20.63
C ALA A 79 22.81 4.77 19.11
N SER A 80 21.72 4.42 18.42
CA SER A 80 21.66 4.40 16.96
C SER A 80 20.26 4.74 16.45
N PRO A 81 19.75 5.97 16.69
CA PRO A 81 18.39 6.35 16.30
C PRO A 81 18.15 6.33 14.77
N ASP A 82 19.21 6.30 13.96
CA ASP A 82 19.14 6.28 12.50
C ASP A 82 19.40 4.90 11.87
N ASP A 83 19.76 3.90 12.68
CA ASP A 83 20.05 2.53 12.23
C ASP A 83 19.32 1.49 13.06
N TYR A 84 19.10 0.31 12.51
CA TYR A 84 18.41 -0.77 13.19
C TYR A 84 19.40 -1.89 13.61
N PRO A 85 19.67 -2.06 14.92
CA PRO A 85 20.56 -3.09 15.41
C PRO A 85 19.90 -4.46 15.30
N ARG A 86 20.21 -5.18 14.21
CA ARG A 86 19.66 -6.51 13.91
C ARG A 86 19.97 -7.54 14.99
N ILE A 87 19.02 -8.46 15.20
CA ILE A 87 19.20 -9.67 16.00
C ILE A 87 19.91 -10.74 15.16
N ASP A 88 19.46 -10.93 13.92
CA ASP A 88 20.00 -11.87 12.95
C ASP A 88 20.66 -11.11 11.79
N PRO A 89 21.94 -11.36 11.46
CA PRO A 89 22.56 -10.78 10.28
C PRO A 89 21.86 -11.17 8.96
N ASN A 90 21.15 -12.31 8.92
CA ASN A 90 20.53 -12.88 7.73
C ASN A 90 19.01 -12.73 7.72
N VAL A 91 18.53 -11.52 7.43
CA VAL A 91 17.09 -11.21 7.40
C VAL A 91 16.49 -11.51 6.02
N SER A 92 15.93 -12.70 5.82
CA SER A 92 15.34 -13.12 4.52
C SER A 92 14.26 -12.16 3.97
N THR A 93 13.62 -11.39 4.84
CA THR A 93 12.58 -10.42 4.48
C THR A 93 13.12 -9.27 3.62
N ILE A 94 14.41 -8.95 3.71
CA ILE A 94 15.07 -7.94 2.86
C ILE A 94 14.88 -8.27 1.38
N ALA A 95 15.07 -9.55 1.01
CA ALA A 95 14.88 -10.00 -0.37
C ALA A 95 13.42 -9.86 -0.84
N ARG A 96 12.43 -9.97 0.07
CA ARG A 96 11.02 -9.77 -0.28
C ARG A 96 10.72 -8.30 -0.58
N THR A 97 11.29 -7.38 0.18
CA THR A 97 11.15 -5.95 -0.11
C THR A 97 11.90 -5.57 -1.38
N ALA A 98 13.07 -6.14 -1.65
CA ALA A 98 13.76 -5.96 -2.93
C ALA A 98 12.92 -6.46 -4.13
N ALA A 99 12.26 -7.60 -4.01
CA ALA A 99 11.33 -8.08 -5.03
C ALA A 99 10.13 -7.14 -5.23
N PHE A 100 9.62 -6.51 -4.15
CA PHE A 100 8.58 -5.49 -4.27
C PHE A 100 9.06 -4.26 -5.05
N GLU A 101 10.28 -3.78 -4.81
CA GLU A 101 10.89 -2.69 -5.57
C GLU A 101 11.07 -3.05 -7.06
N GLU A 102 11.53 -4.28 -7.34
CA GLU A 102 11.66 -4.77 -8.71
C GLU A 102 10.30 -4.80 -9.45
N ILE A 103 9.27 -5.34 -8.80
CA ILE A 103 7.91 -5.36 -9.34
C ILE A 103 7.43 -3.92 -9.57
N ALA A 104 7.73 -3.00 -8.64
CA ALA A 104 7.32 -1.61 -8.73
C ALA A 104 7.90 -0.90 -9.96
N THR A 105 9.21 -1.05 -10.16
CA THR A 105 9.93 -0.51 -11.33
C THR A 105 9.36 -1.06 -12.64
N LYS A 106 8.86 -2.30 -12.65
CA LYS A 106 8.25 -2.90 -13.83
C LYS A 106 6.84 -2.38 -14.11
N LEU A 107 6.02 -2.24 -13.06
CA LEU A 107 4.57 -2.16 -13.24
C LEU A 107 3.94 -0.78 -13.01
N TRP A 108 4.47 0.08 -12.15
CA TRP A 108 3.75 1.32 -11.80
C TRP A 108 4.64 2.53 -11.47
N GLU A 109 5.95 2.39 -11.33
CA GLU A 109 6.83 3.52 -11.05
C GLU A 109 7.15 4.34 -12.30
N ASP A 110 7.53 5.59 -12.09
CA ASP A 110 7.97 6.50 -13.15
C ASP A 110 7.00 6.70 -14.31
N ARG A 111 5.69 6.66 -14.01
CA ARG A 111 4.60 6.79 -14.98
C ARG A 111 4.65 5.71 -16.07
N VAL A 112 5.24 4.55 -15.73
CA VAL A 112 5.28 3.43 -16.66
C VAL A 112 3.87 2.90 -16.93
N VAL A 113 3.66 2.55 -18.18
CA VAL A 113 2.56 1.72 -18.64
C VAL A 113 3.17 0.39 -19.02
N PRO A 114 2.95 -0.67 -18.21
CA PRO A 114 3.61 -1.95 -18.44
C PRO A 114 3.08 -2.64 -19.70
N GLY A 115 3.96 -3.30 -20.43
CA GLY A 115 3.61 -4.29 -21.45
C GLY A 115 3.35 -5.67 -20.85
N LYS A 116 2.92 -6.63 -21.66
CA LYS A 116 2.66 -8.02 -21.20
C LYS A 116 3.88 -8.67 -20.53
N GLN A 117 5.06 -8.47 -21.11
CA GLN A 117 6.29 -9.06 -20.60
C GLN A 117 6.65 -8.53 -19.20
N ASP A 118 6.34 -7.26 -18.89
CA ASP A 118 6.60 -6.71 -17.56
C ASP A 118 5.81 -7.46 -16.48
N PHE A 119 4.58 -7.93 -16.76
CA PHE A 119 3.81 -8.76 -15.83
C PHE A 119 4.37 -10.16 -15.65
N ILE A 120 4.87 -10.77 -16.72
CA ILE A 120 5.52 -12.09 -16.66
C ILE A 120 6.77 -11.99 -15.79
N ASP A 121 7.62 -11.00 -16.03
CA ASP A 121 8.84 -10.78 -15.27
C ASP A 121 8.54 -10.41 -13.80
N ALA A 122 7.55 -9.54 -13.57
CA ALA A 122 7.12 -9.20 -12.23
C ALA A 122 6.56 -10.41 -11.47
N ARG A 123 5.88 -11.33 -12.15
CA ARG A 123 5.40 -12.57 -11.53
C ARG A 123 6.55 -13.48 -11.11
N VAL A 124 7.66 -13.51 -11.86
CA VAL A 124 8.87 -14.26 -11.48
C VAL A 124 9.43 -13.71 -10.17
N ALA A 125 9.60 -12.39 -10.04
CA ALA A 125 10.07 -11.77 -8.80
C ALA A 125 9.11 -12.03 -7.61
N TYR A 126 7.80 -12.00 -7.85
CA TYR A 126 6.78 -12.30 -6.84
C TYR A 126 6.83 -13.76 -6.34
N ALA A 127 7.07 -14.71 -7.25
CA ALA A 127 6.94 -16.15 -7.02
C ALA A 127 8.26 -16.87 -6.69
N VAL A 128 9.32 -16.13 -6.37
CA VAL A 128 10.56 -16.71 -5.83
C VAL A 128 10.26 -17.60 -4.62
N ASP A 129 10.93 -18.74 -4.50
CA ASP A 129 10.73 -19.65 -3.36
C ASP A 129 10.96 -18.92 -2.03
N GLN A 130 10.07 -19.16 -1.06
CA GLN A 130 9.99 -18.44 0.21
C GLN A 130 9.89 -16.90 0.10
N GLY A 131 9.57 -16.39 -1.10
CA GLY A 131 9.39 -14.99 -1.45
C GLY A 131 8.02 -14.43 -1.04
N ILE A 132 7.56 -13.40 -1.76
CA ILE A 132 6.29 -12.71 -1.46
C ILE A 132 5.11 -13.68 -1.55
N ASP A 133 5.00 -14.44 -2.64
CA ASP A 133 3.87 -15.36 -2.88
C ASP A 133 3.65 -16.32 -1.71
N SER A 134 4.73 -16.99 -1.29
CA SER A 134 4.68 -17.94 -0.18
C SER A 134 4.08 -17.30 1.09
N ARG A 135 4.40 -16.04 1.36
CA ARG A 135 3.93 -15.31 2.54
C ARG A 135 2.50 -14.85 2.37
N VAL A 136 2.13 -14.37 1.20
CA VAL A 136 0.73 -13.99 0.88
C VAL A 136 -0.21 -15.18 1.11
N GLN A 137 0.17 -16.40 0.72
CA GLN A 137 -0.66 -17.61 0.89
C GLN A 137 -1.00 -17.97 2.34
N ARG A 138 -0.32 -17.37 3.32
CA ARG A 138 -0.52 -17.66 4.75
C ARG A 138 -0.56 -16.41 5.63
N ARG A 139 -0.61 -15.21 5.04
CA ARG A 139 -0.48 -13.97 5.81
C ARG A 139 -1.76 -13.73 6.62
N GLU A 140 -1.56 -13.63 7.92
CA GLU A 140 -2.60 -13.28 8.87
C GLU A 140 -2.59 -11.78 9.18
N ASP A 141 -3.72 -11.22 9.57
CA ASP A 141 -3.85 -9.89 10.13
C ASP A 141 -4.22 -9.98 11.62
N TYR A 142 -3.25 -9.63 12.47
CA TYR A 142 -3.37 -9.73 13.92
C TYR A 142 -4.29 -8.69 14.57
N HIS A 143 -4.88 -7.79 13.79
CA HIS A 143 -5.93 -6.91 14.29
C HIS A 143 -7.28 -7.63 14.47
N TYR A 144 -7.45 -8.79 13.84
CA TYR A 144 -8.67 -9.59 13.92
C TYR A 144 -8.48 -10.81 14.83
N PRO A 145 -9.58 -11.32 15.42
CA PRO A 145 -9.56 -12.54 16.22
C PRO A 145 -8.85 -13.69 15.51
N ALA A 146 -8.20 -14.55 16.28
CA ALA A 146 -7.54 -15.72 15.74
C ALA A 146 -8.52 -16.62 14.99
N ALA A 147 -8.06 -17.18 13.86
CA ALA A 147 -8.81 -18.18 13.13
C ALA A 147 -8.77 -19.54 13.88
N SER A 148 -9.62 -20.47 13.47
CA SER A 148 -9.70 -21.81 14.08
C SER A 148 -8.44 -22.65 13.88
N ALA A 149 -7.67 -22.37 12.83
CA ALA A 149 -6.38 -22.99 12.53
C ALA A 149 -5.52 -22.02 11.69
N ALA A 150 -4.35 -22.48 11.22
CA ALA A 150 -3.48 -21.68 10.38
C ALA A 150 -4.18 -21.27 9.08
N CYS A 151 -3.99 -20.03 8.63
CA CYS A 151 -4.64 -19.49 7.44
C CYS A 151 -4.26 -20.20 6.12
N SER A 152 -3.20 -21.02 6.10
CA SER A 152 -2.89 -21.88 4.96
C SER A 152 -3.75 -23.16 4.89
N THR A 153 -4.56 -23.43 5.91
CA THR A 153 -5.42 -24.62 5.97
C THR A 153 -6.67 -24.40 5.14
N ALA A 154 -6.99 -25.35 4.25
CA ALA A 154 -8.18 -25.27 3.40
C ALA A 154 -9.47 -25.05 4.22
N GLY A 155 -10.34 -24.13 3.79
CA GLY A 155 -11.58 -23.80 4.48
C GLY A 155 -11.45 -22.72 5.57
N VAL A 156 -10.23 -22.47 6.08
CA VAL A 156 -10.00 -21.45 7.11
C VAL A 156 -10.11 -20.02 6.53
N PRO A 157 -9.48 -19.68 5.39
CA PRO A 157 -9.61 -18.35 4.80
C PRO A 157 -11.06 -17.91 4.54
N GLU A 158 -11.94 -18.84 4.19
CA GLU A 158 -13.34 -18.57 3.90
C GLU A 158 -14.17 -18.26 5.15
N THR A 159 -13.78 -18.85 6.30
CA THR A 159 -14.49 -18.66 7.58
C THR A 159 -13.94 -17.51 8.41
N ALA A 160 -12.70 -17.09 8.14
CA ALA A 160 -12.05 -15.97 8.83
C ALA A 160 -11.31 -15.03 7.84
N PRO A 161 -12.00 -14.44 6.84
CA PRO A 161 -11.35 -13.75 5.72
C PRO A 161 -10.58 -12.49 6.13
N ASP A 162 -11.01 -11.80 7.19
CA ASP A 162 -10.31 -10.63 7.71
C ASP A 162 -9.01 -11.02 8.42
N ARG A 163 -9.05 -12.08 9.23
CA ARG A 163 -7.87 -12.65 9.87
C ARG A 163 -6.91 -13.25 8.83
N CYS A 164 -7.43 -13.98 7.86
CA CYS A 164 -6.66 -14.64 6.81
C CYS A 164 -6.56 -13.78 5.54
N VAL A 165 -6.25 -12.49 5.72
CA VAL A 165 -6.27 -11.48 4.66
C VAL A 165 -5.43 -11.87 3.45
N GLY A 166 -4.28 -12.53 3.65
CA GLY A 166 -3.40 -12.97 2.59
C GLY A 166 -4.10 -13.91 1.61
N PRO A 167 -4.47 -15.14 2.03
CA PRO A 167 -5.15 -16.09 1.16
C PRO A 167 -6.58 -15.71 0.80
N ALA A 168 -7.34 -15.07 1.70
CA ALA A 168 -8.77 -14.79 1.46
C ALA A 168 -9.02 -13.58 0.55
N LYS A 169 -8.15 -12.55 0.62
CA LYS A 169 -8.38 -11.28 -0.08
C LYS A 169 -7.28 -10.94 -1.09
N LEU A 170 -6.01 -11.04 -0.69
CA LEU A 170 -4.90 -10.54 -1.50
C LEU A 170 -4.48 -11.52 -2.60
N LEU A 171 -4.39 -12.82 -2.28
CA LEU A 171 -3.97 -13.85 -3.22
C LEU A 171 -4.86 -13.92 -4.47
N PRO A 172 -6.21 -13.92 -4.36
CA PRO A 172 -7.07 -13.94 -5.55
C PRO A 172 -6.88 -12.71 -6.44
N ILE A 173 -6.70 -11.52 -5.84
CA ILE A 173 -6.45 -10.28 -6.59
C ILE A 173 -5.13 -10.35 -7.35
N LEU A 174 -4.06 -10.79 -6.67
CA LEU A 174 -2.73 -10.88 -7.26
C LEU A 174 -2.70 -11.90 -8.40
N ASN A 175 -3.24 -13.10 -8.19
CA ASN A 175 -3.25 -14.14 -9.22
C ASN A 175 -4.05 -13.72 -10.47
N ASP A 176 -5.24 -13.15 -10.28
CA ASP A 176 -6.07 -12.67 -11.39
C ASP A 176 -5.40 -11.48 -12.13
N ALA A 177 -4.82 -10.53 -11.40
CA ALA A 177 -4.17 -9.37 -12.00
C ALA A 177 -2.89 -9.73 -12.76
N PHE A 178 -2.03 -10.62 -12.22
CA PHE A 178 -0.86 -11.10 -12.95
C PHE A 178 -1.25 -11.86 -14.22
N ALA A 179 -2.26 -12.74 -14.16
CA ALA A 179 -2.73 -13.49 -15.31
C ALA A 179 -3.27 -12.56 -16.41
N LYS A 180 -4.15 -11.62 -16.07
CA LYS A 180 -4.73 -10.66 -17.02
C LYS A 180 -3.69 -9.70 -17.60
N GLY A 181 -2.75 -9.23 -16.78
CA GLY A 181 -1.66 -8.37 -17.24
C GLY A 181 -0.74 -9.08 -18.24
N ALA A 182 -0.44 -10.35 -18.00
CA ALA A 182 0.34 -11.17 -18.94
C ALA A 182 -0.39 -11.41 -20.29
N LEU A 183 -1.72 -11.29 -20.31
CA LEU A 183 -2.54 -11.33 -21.52
C LEU A 183 -2.71 -9.96 -22.21
N GLY A 184 -2.23 -8.88 -21.59
CA GLY A 184 -2.36 -7.51 -22.09
C GLY A 184 -3.69 -6.84 -21.77
N GLU A 185 -4.45 -7.39 -20.83
CA GLU A 185 -5.79 -6.90 -20.51
C GLU A 185 -5.75 -5.73 -19.53
N ARG A 186 -5.93 -4.51 -20.06
CA ARG A 186 -6.02 -3.27 -19.26
C ARG A 186 -4.83 -3.14 -18.29
N ASN A 187 -3.62 -3.23 -18.83
CA ASN A 187 -2.37 -3.34 -18.05
C ASN A 187 -2.25 -2.33 -16.89
N ARG A 188 -2.60 -1.05 -17.08
CA ARG A 188 -2.57 -0.07 -15.98
C ARG A 188 -3.43 -0.45 -14.79
N ILE A 189 -4.60 -1.02 -15.04
CA ILE A 189 -5.55 -1.45 -14.01
C ILE A 189 -5.02 -2.68 -13.28
N GLN A 190 -4.45 -3.64 -14.00
CA GLN A 190 -3.86 -4.81 -13.35
C GLN A 190 -2.64 -4.43 -12.51
N ALA A 191 -1.80 -3.51 -13.00
CA ALA A 191 -0.70 -2.96 -12.23
C ALA A 191 -1.19 -2.26 -10.94
N ALA A 192 -2.25 -1.46 -11.03
CA ALA A 192 -2.84 -0.81 -9.86
C ALA A 192 -3.41 -1.79 -8.82
N ARG A 193 -4.02 -2.90 -9.26
CA ARG A 193 -4.48 -3.98 -8.36
C ARG A 193 -3.32 -4.65 -7.64
N ILE A 194 -2.23 -4.95 -8.36
CA ILE A 194 -1.02 -5.54 -7.78
C ILE A 194 -0.38 -4.56 -6.80
N GLU A 195 -0.22 -3.29 -7.18
CA GLU A 195 0.33 -2.24 -6.32
C GLU A 195 -0.46 -2.17 -5.00
N ALA A 196 -1.78 -2.01 -5.07
CA ALA A 196 -2.64 -1.91 -3.90
C ALA A 196 -2.56 -3.15 -3.00
N ALA A 197 -2.65 -4.35 -3.59
CA ALA A 197 -2.60 -5.60 -2.84
C ALA A 197 -1.24 -5.83 -2.17
N LEU A 198 -0.14 -5.46 -2.83
CA LEU A 198 1.19 -5.57 -2.25
C LEU A 198 1.43 -4.53 -1.15
N VAL A 199 1.02 -3.27 -1.33
CA VAL A 199 1.11 -2.26 -0.26
C VAL A 199 0.31 -2.72 0.97
N TRP A 200 -0.89 -3.28 0.78
CA TRP A 200 -1.65 -3.92 1.86
C TRP A 200 -0.86 -5.05 2.52
N PHE A 201 -0.33 -5.99 1.74
CA PHE A 201 0.46 -7.10 2.26
C PHE A 201 1.65 -6.64 3.11
N PHE A 202 2.39 -5.60 2.69
CA PHE A 202 3.54 -5.09 3.43
C PHE A 202 3.13 -4.38 4.73
N TYR A 203 2.01 -3.63 4.73
CA TYR A 203 1.42 -3.09 5.96
C TYR A 203 1.12 -4.19 6.99
N VAL A 204 0.33 -5.19 6.58
CA VAL A 204 -0.08 -6.28 7.49
C VAL A 204 1.12 -7.13 7.91
N SER A 205 2.07 -7.37 7.01
CA SER A 205 3.27 -8.15 7.32
C SER A 205 4.10 -7.46 8.39
N THR A 206 4.32 -6.15 8.28
CA THR A 206 5.05 -5.38 9.30
C THR A 206 4.44 -5.60 10.68
N TYR A 207 3.13 -5.37 10.83
CA TYR A 207 2.43 -5.56 12.11
C TYR A 207 2.45 -7.01 12.62
N SER A 208 2.26 -7.97 11.71
CA SER A 208 2.24 -9.41 12.04
C SER A 208 3.57 -9.94 12.54
N GLU A 209 4.67 -9.43 11.99
CA GLU A 209 6.01 -9.83 12.41
C GLU A 209 6.32 -9.28 13.82
N VAL A 210 5.87 -8.07 14.19
CA VAL A 210 5.97 -7.58 15.59
C VAL A 210 5.17 -8.45 16.55
N ASN A 211 3.99 -8.93 16.13
CA ASN A 211 3.21 -9.84 16.97
C ASN A 211 3.92 -11.18 17.17
N SER A 212 4.38 -11.80 16.08
CA SER A 212 5.04 -13.12 16.14
C SER A 212 6.44 -13.09 16.77
N CYS A 213 7.04 -11.90 16.88
CA CYS A 213 8.29 -11.68 17.60
C CYS A 213 8.24 -12.08 19.09
N ILE A 214 7.06 -12.31 19.67
CA ILE A 214 6.90 -12.93 21.00
C ILE A 214 7.61 -14.29 21.07
N ASN A 215 7.44 -15.12 20.05
CA ASN A 215 7.94 -16.50 20.02
C ASN A 215 9.22 -16.64 19.21
N THR A 216 9.45 -15.75 18.26
CA THR A 216 10.57 -15.81 17.33
C THR A 216 11.23 -14.43 17.25
N PRO A 217 12.26 -14.14 18.05
CA PRO A 217 12.87 -12.80 18.11
C PRO A 217 13.27 -12.23 16.74
N ASN A 218 13.78 -13.06 15.83
CA ASN A 218 14.17 -12.66 14.47
C ASN A 218 13.01 -12.10 13.63
N ASN A 219 11.76 -12.29 14.05
CA ASN A 219 10.61 -11.66 13.40
C ASN A 219 10.57 -10.16 13.67
N CYS A 220 11.16 -9.63 14.74
CA CYS A 220 11.31 -8.18 14.87
C CYS A 220 12.15 -7.58 13.74
N ASP A 221 13.23 -8.27 13.33
CA ASP A 221 14.02 -7.87 12.18
C ASP A 221 13.22 -7.97 10.87
N SER A 222 12.33 -8.96 10.77
CA SER A 222 11.40 -9.07 9.64
C SER A 222 10.37 -7.94 9.62
N ALA A 223 9.87 -7.49 10.78
CA ALA A 223 8.96 -6.34 10.85
C ALA A 223 9.64 -5.08 10.29
N TRP A 224 10.84 -4.77 10.79
CA TRP A 224 11.66 -3.68 10.27
C TRP A 224 11.92 -3.83 8.78
N ALA A 225 12.33 -5.02 8.30
CA ALA A 225 12.63 -5.23 6.90
C ALA A 225 11.40 -5.16 5.98
N TYR A 226 10.21 -5.56 6.43
CA TYR A 226 8.97 -5.33 5.67
C TYR A 226 8.66 -3.84 5.54
N TYR A 227 8.94 -3.05 6.58
CA TYR A 227 8.71 -1.61 6.54
C TYR A 227 9.75 -0.87 5.70
N THR A 228 11.05 -1.02 6.03
CA THR A 228 12.17 -0.23 5.48
C THR A 228 12.90 -0.90 4.33
N GLY A 229 12.69 -2.19 4.09
CA GLY A 229 13.55 -2.99 3.22
C GLY A 229 14.89 -3.38 3.82
N GLY A 230 15.06 -3.21 5.13
CA GLY A 230 16.29 -3.55 5.82
C GLY A 230 17.38 -2.51 5.68
N THR A 231 16.98 -1.25 5.49
CA THR A 231 17.90 -0.12 5.36
C THR A 231 17.77 0.84 6.54
N SER A 232 18.71 1.79 6.62
CA SER A 232 18.69 2.86 7.60
C SER A 232 17.56 3.85 7.34
N ARG A 233 17.27 4.69 8.34
CA ARG A 233 16.19 5.69 8.30
C ARG A 233 16.29 6.64 7.10
N GLY A 234 17.50 7.04 6.72
CA GLY A 234 17.72 8.03 5.67
C GLY A 234 17.55 7.52 4.24
N ALA A 235 17.54 6.19 4.02
CA ALA A 235 17.44 5.59 2.70
C ALA A 235 16.47 4.39 2.69
N PRO A 236 15.20 4.60 3.06
CA PRO A 236 14.22 3.53 3.12
C PRO A 236 13.91 2.99 1.72
N LEU A 237 13.53 1.71 1.68
CA LEU A 237 12.88 1.04 0.55
C LEU A 237 11.44 0.67 0.95
N GLY A 238 10.72 0.04 0.04
CA GLY A 238 9.40 -0.53 0.30
C GLY A 238 8.34 0.52 0.62
N ILE A 239 7.47 0.18 1.58
CA ILE A 239 6.41 1.08 2.02
C ILE A 239 6.97 2.31 2.77
N ALA A 240 8.11 2.18 3.46
CA ALA A 240 8.75 3.31 4.12
C ALA A 240 9.22 4.37 3.11
N ARG A 241 9.79 3.99 1.96
CA ARG A 241 10.16 4.94 0.89
C ARG A 241 8.96 5.75 0.40
N ARG A 242 7.83 5.06 0.21
CA ARG A 242 6.59 5.69 -0.24
C ARG A 242 6.04 6.67 0.78
N ILE A 243 6.07 6.31 2.05
CA ILE A 243 5.64 7.17 3.14
C ILE A 243 6.59 8.37 3.26
N GLN A 244 7.91 8.15 3.27
CA GLN A 244 8.90 9.22 3.38
C GLN A 244 8.77 10.26 2.27
N ALA A 245 8.48 9.83 1.04
CA ALA A 245 8.28 10.73 -0.09
C ALA A 245 7.03 11.64 0.03
N ILE A 246 6.11 11.35 0.96
CA ILE A 246 4.85 12.10 1.14
C ILE A 246 4.84 12.81 2.50
N GLY A 247 5.14 12.08 3.57
CA GLY A 247 5.16 12.53 4.95
C GLY A 247 6.42 12.03 5.65
N PRO A 248 7.55 12.76 5.54
CA PRO A 248 8.81 12.35 6.16
C PRO A 248 8.70 12.25 7.69
N GLY A 249 7.87 13.07 8.33
CA GLY A 249 7.62 12.98 9.77
C GLY A 249 6.83 11.72 10.13
N THR A 250 5.83 11.32 9.33
CA THR A 250 5.18 10.01 9.49
C THR A 250 6.17 8.85 9.32
N HIS A 251 7.06 8.92 8.32
CA HIS A 251 8.08 7.89 8.14
C HIS A 251 8.98 7.77 9.37
N ASP A 252 9.42 8.91 9.89
CA ASP A 252 10.26 9.00 11.07
C ASP A 252 9.63 8.32 12.29
N ARG A 253 8.32 8.52 12.50
CA ARG A 253 7.58 7.85 13.57
C ARG A 253 7.43 6.35 13.35
N GLY A 254 7.24 5.93 12.10
CA GLY A 254 7.24 4.51 11.75
C GLY A 254 8.59 3.83 12.00
N PHE A 255 9.71 4.54 11.76
CA PHE A 255 11.03 4.01 12.08
C PHE A 255 11.30 4.02 13.60
N ASP A 256 10.86 5.07 14.32
CA ASP A 256 10.89 5.08 15.80
C ASP A 256 10.14 3.86 16.37
N ALA A 257 9.00 3.48 15.77
CA ALA A 257 8.24 2.29 16.17
C ALA A 257 8.96 0.97 15.86
N ALA A 258 9.69 0.89 14.75
CA ALA A 258 10.55 -0.27 14.45
C ALA A 258 11.64 -0.42 15.52
N LEU A 259 12.26 0.70 15.93
CA LEU A 259 13.22 0.72 17.02
C LEU A 259 12.56 0.37 18.36
N ALA A 260 11.31 0.79 18.63
CA ALA A 260 10.57 0.41 19.83
C ALA A 260 10.41 -1.11 19.95
N ALA A 261 10.07 -1.78 18.84
CA ALA A 261 9.98 -3.24 18.80
C ALA A 261 11.34 -3.91 19.09
N ARG A 262 12.43 -3.34 18.56
CA ARG A 262 13.78 -3.86 18.82
C ARG A 262 14.25 -3.59 20.26
N CYS A 263 13.97 -2.40 20.79
CA CYS A 263 14.24 -2.01 22.17
C CYS A 263 13.53 -2.94 23.15
N TRP A 264 12.24 -3.19 22.92
CA TRP A 264 11.47 -4.17 23.69
C TRP A 264 12.15 -5.54 23.72
N ARG A 265 12.61 -6.04 22.57
CA ARG A 265 13.32 -7.33 22.51
C ARG A 265 14.70 -7.34 23.12
N ASP A 266 15.33 -6.18 23.25
CA ASP A 266 16.59 -6.05 23.98
C ASP A 266 16.35 -6.20 25.49
N LEU A 267 15.32 -5.52 25.98
CA LEU A 267 14.90 -5.49 27.39
C LEU A 267 14.24 -6.80 27.84
N ASP A 268 13.58 -7.50 26.92
CA ASP A 268 12.97 -8.80 27.15
C ASP A 268 13.58 -9.85 26.24
N GLN A 269 14.52 -10.64 26.76
CA GLN A 269 15.18 -11.71 26.02
C GLN A 269 14.49 -13.07 26.18
N ALA A 270 13.39 -13.16 26.93
CA ALA A 270 12.68 -14.42 27.12
C ALA A 270 12.01 -14.91 25.83
N VAL A 271 11.88 -16.24 25.68
CA VAL A 271 11.15 -16.90 24.59
C VAL A 271 10.26 -18.01 25.18
N PRO A 272 8.92 -17.87 25.15
CA PRO A 272 8.18 -16.69 24.69
C PRO A 272 8.47 -15.44 25.53
N ALA A 273 8.26 -14.27 24.95
CA ALA A 273 8.40 -12.98 25.62
C ALA A 273 7.53 -12.87 26.88
N ALA A 274 8.05 -12.23 27.92
CA ALA A 274 7.37 -12.02 29.20
C ALA A 274 6.78 -10.60 29.34
N GLN A 275 7.41 -9.59 28.76
CA GLN A 275 7.03 -8.18 28.86
C GLN A 275 6.02 -7.78 27.77
N LEU A 276 4.83 -8.39 27.80
CA LEU A 276 3.80 -8.17 26.78
C LEU A 276 3.22 -6.75 26.80
N ASP A 277 3.26 -6.05 27.92
CA ASP A 277 2.84 -4.64 27.99
C ASP A 277 3.75 -3.75 27.14
N LEU A 278 5.07 -3.98 27.21
CA LEU A 278 6.05 -3.22 26.43
C LEU A 278 5.96 -3.56 24.93
N GLN A 279 5.70 -4.82 24.60
CA GLN A 279 5.32 -5.21 23.24
C GLN A 279 4.07 -4.46 22.77
N GLY A 280 3.04 -4.38 23.62
CA GLY A 280 1.79 -3.68 23.31
C GLY A 280 2.02 -2.22 22.95
N ARG A 281 2.91 -1.54 23.68
CA ARG A 281 3.33 -0.15 23.38
C ARG A 281 4.01 -0.05 22.02
N ALA A 282 5.03 -0.88 21.75
CA ALA A 282 5.71 -0.89 20.45
C ALA A 282 4.74 -1.15 19.29
N ARG A 283 3.83 -2.12 19.45
CA ARG A 283 2.81 -2.46 18.45
C ARG A 283 1.83 -1.33 18.20
N ALA A 284 1.35 -0.68 19.26
CA ALA A 284 0.43 0.43 19.14
C ALA A 284 1.08 1.63 18.43
N GLN A 285 2.33 1.96 18.79
CA GLN A 285 3.11 2.99 18.11
C GLN A 285 3.30 2.65 16.61
N TYR A 286 3.59 1.38 16.30
CA TYR A 286 3.79 0.95 14.92
C TYR A 286 2.49 1.00 14.10
N ASP A 287 1.36 0.53 14.65
CA ASP A 287 0.08 0.55 13.94
C ASP A 287 -0.38 1.98 13.65
N ARG A 288 -0.25 2.92 14.60
CA ARG A 288 -0.62 4.33 14.36
C ARG A 288 0.20 4.96 13.23
N ALA A 289 1.52 4.82 13.28
CA ALA A 289 2.40 5.38 12.26
C ALA A 289 2.16 4.74 10.88
N LEU A 290 1.94 3.43 10.84
CA LEU A 290 1.62 2.71 9.61
C LEU A 290 0.25 3.12 9.05
N LEU A 291 -0.79 3.22 9.88
CA LEU A 291 -2.13 3.65 9.45
C LEU A 291 -2.11 5.08 8.89
N ARG A 292 -1.41 6.00 9.54
CA ARG A 292 -1.18 7.35 8.99
C ARG A 292 -0.46 7.28 7.65
N GLY A 293 0.61 6.47 7.55
CA GLY A 293 1.34 6.28 6.29
C GLY A 293 0.46 5.74 5.17
N MET A 294 -0.40 4.75 5.46
CA MET A 294 -1.37 4.21 4.50
C MET A 294 -2.43 5.25 4.11
N ALA A 295 -2.89 6.07 5.06
CA ALA A 295 -3.79 7.18 4.79
C ALA A 295 -3.15 8.22 3.85
N LEU A 296 -1.86 8.56 4.04
CA LEU A 296 -1.10 9.44 3.15
C LEU A 296 -0.98 8.86 1.73
N VAL A 297 -0.77 7.54 1.59
CA VAL A 297 -0.76 6.87 0.28
C VAL A 297 -2.12 6.98 -0.40
N ALA A 298 -3.23 6.71 0.30
CA ALA A 298 -4.57 6.88 -0.25
C ALA A 298 -4.86 8.35 -0.63
N ARG A 299 -4.51 9.28 0.25
CA ARG A 299 -4.63 10.73 0.06
C ARG A 299 -3.94 11.18 -1.23
N LYS A 300 -2.70 10.71 -1.46
CA LYS A 300 -1.95 10.98 -2.69
C LYS A 300 -2.69 10.47 -3.93
N LYS A 301 -3.22 9.25 -3.90
CA LYS A 301 -3.96 8.67 -5.04
C LYS A 301 -5.24 9.44 -5.36
N PHE A 302 -5.95 9.96 -4.35
CA PHE A 302 -7.07 10.89 -4.56
C PHE A 302 -6.63 12.21 -5.19
N ALA A 303 -5.55 12.82 -4.70
CA ALA A 303 -5.04 14.08 -5.23
C ALA A 303 -4.61 13.95 -6.71
N GLU A 304 -3.96 12.84 -7.06
CA GLU A 304 -3.53 12.53 -8.43
C GLU A 304 -4.68 12.45 -9.44
N LEU A 305 -5.92 12.23 -9.02
CA LEU A 305 -7.07 12.25 -9.93
C LEU A 305 -7.22 13.59 -10.66
N SER A 306 -6.70 14.69 -10.12
CA SER A 306 -6.78 16.01 -10.77
C SER A 306 -5.81 16.19 -11.95
N CYS A 307 -4.66 15.51 -11.96
CA CYS A 307 -3.65 15.59 -13.03
C CYS A 307 -3.58 14.36 -13.93
N ALA A 308 -4.14 13.22 -13.51
CA ALA A 308 -3.95 11.97 -14.23
C ALA A 308 -4.68 11.95 -15.59
N THR A 309 -4.08 11.25 -16.56
CA THR A 309 -4.73 10.92 -17.84
C THR A 309 -5.97 10.04 -17.60
N ALA A 310 -6.81 9.83 -18.63
CA ALA A 310 -7.99 8.98 -18.48
C ALA A 310 -7.64 7.57 -17.97
N GLY A 311 -6.64 6.92 -18.59
CA GLY A 311 -6.14 5.62 -18.12
C GLY A 311 -5.47 5.69 -16.74
N GLY A 312 -4.78 6.79 -16.44
CA GLY A 312 -4.23 7.04 -15.10
C GLY A 312 -5.32 7.13 -14.03
N LYS A 313 -6.41 7.85 -14.29
CA LYS A 313 -7.56 7.98 -13.37
C LYS A 313 -8.24 6.64 -13.09
N GLU A 314 -8.47 5.83 -14.12
CA GLU A 314 -9.02 4.47 -13.95
C GLU A 314 -8.11 3.60 -13.07
N ALA A 315 -6.79 3.69 -13.26
CA ALA A 315 -5.82 2.98 -12.44
C ALA A 315 -5.87 3.46 -10.97
N ARG A 316 -5.97 4.77 -10.72
CA ARG A 316 -6.10 5.31 -9.33
C ARG A 316 -7.40 4.86 -8.67
N LEU A 317 -8.53 4.89 -9.39
CA LEU A 317 -9.79 4.34 -8.88
C LEU A 317 -9.61 2.86 -8.50
N THR A 318 -9.02 2.06 -9.39
CA THR A 318 -8.81 0.61 -9.16
C THR A 318 -7.92 0.35 -7.94
N PHE A 319 -6.84 1.15 -7.79
CA PHE A 319 -5.99 1.11 -6.61
C PHE A 319 -6.82 1.37 -5.35
N LEU A 320 -7.62 2.45 -5.34
CA LEU A 320 -8.42 2.86 -4.19
C LEU A 320 -9.49 1.83 -3.81
N GLN A 321 -10.18 1.22 -4.79
CA GLN A 321 -11.14 0.14 -4.56
C GLN A 321 -10.50 -1.06 -3.85
N THR A 322 -9.26 -1.41 -4.22
CA THR A 322 -8.52 -2.51 -3.62
C THR A 322 -7.94 -2.13 -2.25
N PHE A 323 -7.46 -0.90 -2.12
CA PHE A 323 -6.65 -0.46 -0.98
C PHE A 323 -7.47 0.05 0.20
N LEU A 324 -8.50 0.87 -0.03
CA LEU A 324 -9.27 1.50 1.06
C LEU A 324 -9.89 0.53 2.07
N PRO A 325 -10.32 -0.70 1.70
CA PRO A 325 -10.79 -1.69 2.69
C PRO A 325 -9.78 -2.03 3.79
N LEU A 326 -8.47 -1.82 3.57
CA LEU A 326 -7.43 -1.93 4.62
C LEU A 326 -7.71 -1.01 5.80
N LEU A 327 -8.18 0.21 5.53
CA LEU A 327 -8.35 1.26 6.54
C LEU A 327 -9.69 1.15 7.29
N ASP A 328 -10.67 0.39 6.78
CA ASP A 328 -12.05 0.41 7.27
C ASP A 328 -12.15 0.07 8.77
N ARG A 329 -11.44 -0.97 9.24
CA ARG A 329 -11.40 -1.34 10.68
C ARG A 329 -10.98 -0.17 11.55
N ALA A 330 -9.82 0.42 11.24
CA ALA A 330 -9.25 1.49 12.04
C ALA A 330 -10.09 2.77 11.94
N ALA A 331 -10.59 3.08 10.74
CA ALA A 331 -11.48 4.21 10.51
C ALA A 331 -12.77 4.09 11.32
N ARG A 332 -13.42 2.92 11.32
CA ARG A 332 -14.66 2.68 12.08
C ARG A 332 -14.46 2.74 13.59
N ALA A 333 -13.29 2.32 14.07
CA ALA A 333 -12.95 2.43 15.49
C ALA A 333 -12.83 3.89 15.95
N ILE A 334 -12.54 4.82 15.05
CA ILE A 334 -12.40 6.26 15.32
C ILE A 334 -13.72 6.99 15.05
N ASP A 335 -14.25 6.87 13.84
CA ASP A 335 -15.46 7.55 13.38
C ASP A 335 -16.12 6.77 12.22
N SER A 336 -17.23 6.09 12.54
CA SER A 336 -17.97 5.27 11.57
C SER A 336 -18.54 6.07 10.39
N ALA A 337 -18.92 7.34 10.58
CA ALA A 337 -19.48 8.16 9.51
C ALA A 337 -18.39 8.52 8.49
N LYS A 338 -17.19 8.88 8.95
CA LYS A 338 -16.05 9.11 8.06
C LYS A 338 -15.56 7.82 7.39
N ALA A 339 -15.62 6.69 8.09
CA ALA A 339 -15.34 5.40 7.47
C ALA A 339 -16.31 5.08 6.32
N ASP A 340 -17.60 5.41 6.47
CA ASP A 340 -18.59 5.22 5.41
C ASP A 340 -18.35 6.14 4.20
N VAL A 341 -17.81 7.35 4.40
CA VAL A 341 -17.33 8.20 3.29
C VAL A 341 -16.25 7.48 2.49
N LEU A 342 -15.24 6.91 3.14
CA LEU A 342 -14.16 6.19 2.47
C LEU A 342 -14.65 4.91 1.78
N LYS A 343 -15.56 4.17 2.43
CA LYS A 343 -16.19 2.97 1.86
C LYS A 343 -16.97 3.30 0.58
N ALA A 344 -17.68 4.42 0.54
CA ALA A 344 -18.38 4.86 -0.66
C ALA A 344 -17.41 5.10 -1.83
N GLN A 345 -16.22 5.66 -1.57
CA GLN A 345 -15.18 5.82 -2.59
C GLN A 345 -14.66 4.48 -3.09
N ALA A 346 -14.45 3.51 -2.19
CA ALA A 346 -14.01 2.17 -2.53
C ALA A 346 -15.04 1.37 -3.37
N GLN A 347 -16.30 1.79 -3.34
CA GLN A 347 -17.41 1.16 -4.08
C GLN A 347 -17.79 1.91 -5.36
N ALA A 348 -17.19 3.07 -5.63
CA ALA A 348 -17.45 3.84 -6.84
C ALA A 348 -17.09 3.01 -8.07
N THR A 349 -17.99 2.92 -9.04
CA THR A 349 -17.79 2.14 -10.27
C THR A 349 -17.16 2.95 -11.40
N THR A 350 -17.13 4.28 -11.28
CA THR A 350 -16.53 5.20 -12.24
C THR A 350 -15.75 6.30 -11.53
N VAL A 351 -14.80 6.91 -12.23
CA VAL A 351 -14.00 8.03 -11.70
C VAL A 351 -14.88 9.23 -11.34
N SER A 352 -15.92 9.49 -12.13
CA SER A 352 -16.84 10.61 -11.90
C SER A 352 -17.72 10.48 -10.65
N ALA A 353 -17.82 9.26 -10.10
CA ALA A 353 -18.56 9.00 -8.86
C ALA A 353 -17.70 9.21 -7.61
N LEU A 354 -16.39 9.44 -7.77
CA LEU A 354 -15.51 9.76 -6.65
C LEU A 354 -15.72 11.20 -6.18
N ASP A 355 -15.59 11.42 -4.89
CA ASP A 355 -15.43 12.73 -4.26
C ASP A 355 -14.05 12.80 -3.58
N PRO A 356 -13.00 13.20 -4.33
CA PRO A 356 -11.65 13.26 -3.79
C PRO A 356 -11.52 14.23 -2.60
N ALA A 357 -12.29 15.32 -2.59
CA ALA A 357 -12.21 16.32 -1.53
C ALA A 357 -12.78 15.77 -0.22
N ALA A 358 -13.96 15.15 -0.25
CA ALA A 358 -14.55 14.51 0.92
C ALA A 358 -13.69 13.36 1.43
N ALA A 359 -13.11 12.57 0.52
CA ALA A 359 -12.23 11.45 0.89
C ALA A 359 -10.95 11.92 1.58
N ILE A 360 -10.28 12.94 1.04
CA ILE A 360 -9.08 13.53 1.66
C ILE A 360 -9.42 14.12 3.02
N ALA A 361 -10.53 14.87 3.15
CA ALA A 361 -10.97 15.42 4.42
C ALA A 361 -11.27 14.32 5.46
N ALA A 362 -11.88 13.21 5.04
CA ALA A 362 -12.12 12.06 5.91
C ALA A 362 -10.82 11.39 6.37
N LEU A 363 -9.85 11.18 5.46
CA LEU A 363 -8.54 10.61 5.80
C LEU A 363 -7.77 11.49 6.79
N ASP A 364 -7.71 12.80 6.53
CA ASP A 364 -6.98 13.74 7.37
C ASP A 364 -7.62 13.89 8.77
N ALA A 365 -8.95 13.74 8.88
CA ALA A 365 -9.65 13.77 10.16
C ALA A 365 -9.60 12.44 10.93
N LEU A 366 -9.54 11.30 10.23
CA LEU A 366 -9.44 9.97 10.85
C LEU A 366 -8.03 9.68 11.35
N PHE A 367 -7.02 10.05 10.56
CA PHE A 367 -5.62 9.76 10.84
C PHE A 367 -4.82 11.06 10.76
N PRO A 368 -4.99 11.99 11.72
CA PRO A 368 -4.32 13.29 11.66
C PRO A 368 -2.82 13.20 11.99
N CYS A 369 -2.44 12.26 12.86
CA CYS A 369 -1.09 12.13 13.40
C CYS A 369 -0.59 10.68 13.30
N PRO A 370 0.73 10.49 13.11
CA PRO A 370 1.40 9.20 13.20
C PRO A 370 1.58 8.69 14.64
#